data_AF-A0A956B9N9-F1
#
_entry.id   AF-A0A956B9N9-F1
#
_cell.length_a   1.000
_cell.length_b   1.000
_cell.length_c   1.000
_cell.angle_alpha   90.00
_cell.angle_beta   90.00
_cell.angle_gamma   90.00
#
_symmetry.space_group_name_H-M   'P 1'
#
loop_
_entity.id
_entity.type
_entity.pdbx_description
1 polymer ?
#
loop_
_entity_poly.entity_id
_entity_poly.type
_entity_poly.pdbx_seq_one_letter_code
_entity_poly.pdbx_strand_id
1 'polypeptide(L)'
;MASPTFADLLRESGVLPEAQLARVLWAHAQSAAPVWQVVLEQTLCTEDHLFEAVARAARLPRLNLRLARVERAATERVDPAWAEAQRIAPLWRDAARGTLAVAMVDPTDYASVDHLGRVTGLEITREVASPSEVAVLLEHQFHGRELNRTPAPWNREAERHEDADDLVEDEKSSGSYDSWNIPKETLRAAETAAAL
;
A
#
# COMPACT_ATOMS: atom_id res chain seq x y z
N MET A 1 -23.14 1.49 10.55
CA MET A 1 -22.12 2.01 9.61
C MET A 1 -21.21 0.84 9.30
N ALA A 2 -20.92 0.55 8.03
CA ALA A 2 -19.98 -0.51 7.67
C ALA A 2 -18.57 -0.11 8.14
N SER A 3 -17.82 -1.06 8.69
CA SER A 3 -16.40 -0.83 9.02
C SER A 3 -15.61 -0.55 7.74
N PRO A 4 -14.66 0.41 7.76
CA PRO A 4 -13.88 0.73 6.57
C PRO A 4 -13.08 -0.49 6.13
N THR A 5 -13.02 -0.72 4.82
CA THR A 5 -12.18 -1.77 4.23
C THR A 5 -10.78 -1.24 3.93
N PHE A 6 -9.81 -2.13 3.70
CA PHE A 6 -8.47 -1.72 3.28
C PHE A 6 -8.50 -0.88 1.99
N ALA A 7 -9.40 -1.21 1.04
CA ALA A 7 -9.59 -0.43 -0.18
C ALA A 7 -10.07 1.01 0.11
N ASP A 8 -10.93 1.18 1.13
CA ASP A 8 -11.38 2.50 1.55
C ASP A 8 -10.25 3.30 2.19
N LEU A 9 -9.37 2.64 2.96
CA LEU A 9 -8.17 3.28 3.51
C LEU A 9 -7.22 3.74 2.41
N LEU A 10 -7.01 2.94 1.36
CA LEU A 10 -6.19 3.36 0.22
C LEU A 10 -6.78 4.57 -0.49
N ARG A 11 -8.09 4.58 -0.71
CA ARG A 11 -8.79 5.72 -1.31
C ARG A 11 -8.69 6.97 -0.45
N GLU A 12 -8.93 6.85 0.86
CA GLU A 12 -8.84 7.98 1.81
C GLU A 12 -7.39 8.50 1.93
N SER A 13 -6.41 7.62 1.85
CA SER A 13 -4.99 7.99 1.95
C SER A 13 -4.47 8.77 0.74
N GLY A 14 -5.09 8.61 -0.44
CA GLY A 14 -4.64 9.22 -1.68
C GLY A 14 -3.28 8.70 -2.20
N VAL A 15 -2.76 7.59 -1.65
CA VAL A 15 -1.45 7.04 -2.03
C VAL A 15 -1.41 6.52 -3.47
N LEU A 16 -2.58 6.19 -4.03
CA LEU A 16 -2.74 5.77 -5.43
C LEU A 16 -3.81 6.63 -6.12
N PRO A 17 -3.57 7.06 -7.37
CA PRO A 17 -4.60 7.63 -8.22
C PRO A 17 -5.78 6.66 -8.41
N GLU A 18 -7.00 7.18 -8.60
CA GLU A 18 -8.22 6.37 -8.73
C GLU A 18 -8.13 5.32 -9.85
N ALA A 19 -7.50 5.67 -10.98
CA ALA A 19 -7.28 4.73 -12.08
C ALA A 19 -6.36 3.55 -11.69
N GLN A 20 -5.34 3.80 -10.86
CA GLN A 20 -4.47 2.75 -10.36
C GLN A 20 -5.17 1.90 -9.29
N LEU A 21 -5.94 2.54 -8.40
CA LEU A 21 -6.75 1.84 -7.40
C LEU A 21 -7.76 0.91 -8.07
N ALA A 22 -8.47 1.36 -9.11
CA ALA A 22 -9.39 0.53 -9.88
C ALA A 22 -8.69 -0.70 -10.49
N ARG A 23 -7.49 -0.53 -11.04
CA ARG A 23 -6.68 -1.64 -11.57
C ARG A 23 -6.27 -2.65 -10.48
N VAL A 24 -5.87 -2.16 -9.31
CA VAL A 24 -5.54 -3.00 -8.15
C VAL A 24 -6.76 -3.81 -7.70
N LEU A 25 -7.93 -3.17 -7.58
CA LEU A 25 -9.16 -3.85 -7.16
C LEU A 25 -9.61 -4.90 -8.17
N TRP A 26 -9.44 -4.62 -9.47
CA TRP A 26 -9.69 -5.62 -10.51
C TRP A 26 -8.75 -6.82 -10.36
N ALA A 27 -7.45 -6.60 -10.19
CA ALA A 27 -6.48 -7.68 -10.01
C ALA A 27 -6.69 -8.47 -8.70
N HIS A 28 -7.09 -7.80 -7.61
CA HIS A 28 -7.52 -8.42 -6.37
C HIS A 28 -8.70 -9.38 -6.59
N ALA A 29 -9.73 -8.94 -7.34
CA ALA A 29 -10.90 -9.77 -7.63
C ALA A 29 -10.56 -11.03 -8.45
N GLN A 30 -9.54 -10.97 -9.31
CA GLN A 30 -9.11 -12.11 -10.13
C GLN A 30 -8.21 -13.10 -9.38
N SER A 31 -7.38 -12.62 -8.46
CA SER A 31 -6.37 -13.43 -7.76
C SER A 31 -6.77 -13.87 -6.36
N ALA A 32 -7.76 -13.21 -5.76
CA ALA A 32 -8.08 -13.28 -4.33
C ALA A 32 -6.89 -12.95 -3.39
N ALA A 33 -5.80 -12.39 -3.92
CA ALA A 33 -4.66 -11.93 -3.12
C ALA A 33 -5.03 -10.63 -2.38
N PRO A 34 -4.54 -10.39 -1.16
CA PRO A 34 -4.86 -9.16 -0.42
C PRO A 34 -4.55 -7.88 -1.20
N VAL A 35 -5.38 -6.84 -1.04
CA VAL A 35 -5.25 -5.58 -1.81
C VAL A 35 -3.85 -4.97 -1.68
N TRP A 36 -3.30 -4.88 -0.45
CA TRP A 36 -1.95 -4.36 -0.23
C TRP A 36 -0.88 -5.17 -0.97
N GLN A 37 -1.05 -6.48 -1.10
CA GLN A 37 -0.09 -7.35 -1.77
C GLN A 37 -0.05 -7.03 -3.26
N VAL A 38 -1.22 -6.87 -3.88
CA VAL A 38 -1.34 -6.48 -5.30
C VAL A 38 -0.69 -5.12 -5.57
N VAL A 39 -0.81 -4.17 -4.64
CA VAL A 39 -0.17 -2.85 -4.75
C VAL A 39 1.36 -2.98 -4.80
N LEU A 40 1.93 -3.78 -3.89
CA LEU A 40 3.38 -3.99 -3.81
C LEU A 40 3.91 -4.81 -5.01
N GLU A 41 3.19 -5.83 -5.43
CA GLU A 41 3.55 -6.68 -6.58
C GLU A 41 3.56 -5.90 -7.90
N GLN A 42 2.66 -4.92 -8.06
CA GLN A 42 2.63 -4.04 -9.22
C GLN A 42 3.63 -2.88 -9.10
N THR A 43 4.45 -2.83 -8.05
CA THR A 43 5.46 -1.79 -7.79
C THR A 43 4.89 -0.36 -7.85
N LEU A 44 3.63 -0.18 -7.45
CA LEU A 44 2.94 1.12 -7.54
C LEU A 44 3.39 2.10 -6.47
N CYS A 45 3.83 1.58 -5.33
CA CYS A 45 4.42 2.35 -4.25
C CYS A 45 5.37 1.47 -3.44
N THR A 46 6.24 2.10 -2.66
CA THR A 46 7.09 1.39 -1.70
C THR A 46 6.29 0.88 -0.52
N GLU A 47 6.80 -0.17 0.13
CA GLU A 47 6.19 -0.77 1.31
C GLU A 47 6.02 0.26 2.44
N ASP A 48 7.08 1.01 2.78
CA ASP A 48 7.01 2.05 3.79
C ASP A 48 5.97 3.14 3.47
N HIS A 49 5.94 3.62 2.23
CA HIS A 49 4.99 4.67 1.84
C HIS A 49 3.55 4.18 1.92
N LEU A 50 3.28 2.93 1.50
CA LEU A 50 1.96 2.32 1.59
C LEU A 50 1.45 2.27 3.04
N PHE A 51 2.24 1.68 3.94
CA PHE A 51 1.79 1.46 5.32
C PHE A 51 1.79 2.73 6.16
N GLU A 52 2.62 3.72 5.83
CA GLU A 52 2.54 5.07 6.39
C GLU A 52 1.23 5.76 5.99
N ALA A 53 0.85 5.70 4.71
CA ALA A 53 -0.39 6.28 4.21
C ALA A 53 -1.63 5.61 4.82
N VAL A 54 -1.61 4.27 4.93
CA VAL A 54 -2.65 3.47 5.58
C VAL A 54 -2.78 3.81 7.07
N ALA A 55 -1.67 3.96 7.80
CA ALA A 55 -1.68 4.35 9.20
C ALA A 55 -2.37 5.70 9.42
N ARG A 56 -2.06 6.69 8.57
CA ARG A 56 -2.68 8.03 8.61
C ARG A 56 -4.18 7.97 8.34
N ALA A 57 -4.60 7.27 7.28
CA ALA A 57 -6.02 7.11 6.94
C ALA A 57 -6.80 6.38 8.06
N ALA A 58 -6.21 5.32 8.62
CA ALA A 58 -6.81 4.57 9.71
C ALA A 58 -6.80 5.31 11.06
N ARG A 59 -6.07 6.44 11.17
CA ARG A 59 -5.78 7.15 12.43
C ARG A 59 -5.17 6.22 13.49
N LEU A 60 -4.27 5.34 13.05
CA LEU A 60 -3.55 4.40 13.90
C LEU A 60 -2.05 4.73 13.91
N PRO A 61 -1.33 4.41 14.99
CA PRO A 61 0.11 4.57 15.04
C PRO A 61 0.79 3.64 14.02
N ARG A 62 1.83 4.15 13.36
CA ARG A 62 2.76 3.36 12.54
C ARG A 62 3.79 2.71 13.48
N LEU A 63 3.98 1.40 13.35
CA LEU A 63 5.03 0.67 14.06
C LEU A 63 6.40 1.26 13.73
N ASN A 64 7.22 1.50 14.75
CA ASN A 64 8.64 1.78 14.56
C ASN A 64 9.45 0.61 15.09
N LEU A 65 9.90 -0.28 14.20
CA LEU A 65 10.62 -1.51 14.58
C LEU A 65 11.87 -1.24 15.44
N ARG A 66 12.51 -0.08 15.31
CA ARG A 66 13.70 0.30 16.11
C ARG A 66 13.35 0.56 17.57
N LEU A 67 12.20 1.15 17.82
CA LEU A 67 11.70 1.57 19.13
C LEU A 67 10.67 0.60 19.71
N ALA A 68 10.25 -0.40 18.93
CA ALA A 68 9.25 -1.37 19.31
C ALA A 68 9.66 -2.11 20.60
N ARG A 69 8.76 -2.07 21.58
CA ARG A 69 8.83 -2.90 22.77
C ARG A 69 8.25 -4.27 22.41
N VAL A 70 9.08 -5.31 22.49
CA VAL A 70 8.68 -6.69 22.20
C VAL A 70 8.87 -7.53 23.45
N GLU A 71 7.80 -8.13 23.95
CA GLU A 71 7.77 -8.90 25.19
C GLU A 71 7.27 -10.31 24.93
N ARG A 72 8.00 -11.30 25.45
CA ARG A 72 7.59 -12.71 25.36
C ARG A 72 6.21 -12.97 26.00
N ALA A 73 5.83 -12.20 27.01
CA ALA A 73 4.52 -12.28 27.64
C ALA A 73 3.35 -11.95 26.67
N ALA A 74 3.61 -11.23 25.58
CA ALA A 74 2.60 -10.89 24.58
C ALA A 74 2.18 -12.09 23.71
N THR A 75 3.04 -13.11 23.59
CA THR A 75 2.79 -14.27 22.70
C THR A 75 2.25 -15.51 23.42
N GLU A 76 2.19 -15.50 24.76
CA GLU A 76 1.84 -16.70 25.56
C GLU A 76 0.48 -17.34 25.20
N ARG A 77 -0.48 -16.54 24.74
CA ARG A 77 -1.84 -16.98 24.39
C ARG A 77 -2.12 -16.93 22.90
N VAL A 78 -1.13 -16.65 22.07
CA VAL A 78 -1.32 -16.47 20.63
C VAL A 78 -0.69 -17.65 19.91
N ASP A 79 -1.50 -18.32 19.08
CA ASP A 79 -1.00 -19.43 18.25
C ASP A 79 -0.05 -18.89 17.15
N PRO A 80 1.18 -19.43 17.02
CA PRO A 80 2.14 -18.93 16.04
C PRO A 80 1.68 -19.07 14.60
N ALA A 81 1.08 -20.21 14.24
CA ALA A 81 0.65 -20.48 12.87
C ALA A 81 -0.51 -19.56 12.47
N TRP A 82 -1.42 -19.29 13.40
CA TRP A 82 -2.48 -18.31 13.21
C TRP A 82 -1.92 -16.88 13.07
N ALA A 83 -0.98 -16.48 13.92
CA ALA A 83 -0.35 -15.15 13.87
C ALA A 83 0.38 -14.91 12.54
N GLU A 84 1.09 -15.92 12.03
CA GLU A 84 1.71 -15.91 10.70
C GLU A 84 0.68 -15.81 9.58
N ALA A 85 -0.38 -16.62 9.62
CA ALA A 85 -1.44 -16.61 8.61
C ALA A 85 -2.17 -15.25 8.51
N GLN A 86 -2.47 -14.63 9.66
CA GLN A 86 -3.12 -13.33 9.73
C GLN A 86 -2.14 -12.16 9.58
N ARG A 87 -0.83 -12.41 9.62
CA ARG A 87 0.24 -11.38 9.65
C ARG A 87 0.00 -10.37 10.77
N ILE A 88 -0.08 -10.89 11.99
CA ILE A 88 -0.24 -10.10 13.21
C ILE A 88 0.83 -10.49 14.21
N ALA A 89 1.64 -9.52 14.63
CA ALA A 89 2.67 -9.72 15.64
C ALA A 89 2.24 -9.08 16.97
N PRO A 90 2.06 -9.86 18.06
CA PRO A 90 1.97 -9.30 19.40
C PRO A 90 3.26 -8.53 19.72
N LEU A 91 3.14 -7.41 20.42
CA LEU A 91 4.26 -6.55 20.79
C LEU A 91 4.51 -6.61 22.29
N TRP A 92 3.57 -6.12 23.08
CA TRP A 92 3.69 -6.07 24.54
C TRP A 92 2.31 -6.18 25.18
N ARG A 93 2.30 -6.57 26.45
CA ARG A 93 1.05 -6.80 27.19
C ARG A 93 1.09 -6.07 28.52
N ASP A 94 0.10 -5.24 28.78
CA ASP A 94 -0.11 -4.63 30.07
C ASP A 94 -1.17 -5.43 30.85
N ALA A 95 -0.70 -6.30 31.75
CA ALA A 95 -1.59 -7.11 32.58
C ALA A 95 -2.40 -6.30 33.60
N ALA A 96 -1.90 -5.12 34.02
CA ALA A 96 -2.60 -4.28 34.99
C ALA A 96 -3.75 -3.51 34.33
N ARG A 97 -3.54 -3.06 33.07
CA ARG A 97 -4.56 -2.36 32.27
C ARG A 97 -5.42 -3.30 31.43
N GLY A 98 -5.03 -4.56 31.30
CA GLY A 98 -5.75 -5.55 30.50
C GLY A 98 -5.62 -5.32 29.00
N THR A 99 -4.46 -4.84 28.53
CA THR A 99 -4.24 -4.43 27.14
C THR A 99 -3.16 -5.27 26.46
N LEU A 100 -3.35 -5.59 25.18
CA LEU A 100 -2.35 -6.20 24.31
C LEU A 100 -2.13 -5.30 23.09
N ALA A 101 -0.89 -4.86 22.89
CA ALA A 101 -0.49 -4.17 21.68
C ALA A 101 -0.10 -5.15 20.59
N VAL A 102 -0.60 -4.92 19.38
CA VAL A 102 -0.36 -5.78 18.21
C VAL A 102 0.00 -4.94 17.00
N ALA A 103 1.00 -5.39 16.25
CA ALA A 103 1.35 -4.89 14.94
C ALA A 103 0.61 -5.70 13.88
N MET A 104 -0.12 -5.03 12.98
CA MET A 104 -0.95 -5.65 11.96
C MET A 104 -0.64 -5.08 10.58
N VAL A 105 -0.62 -5.95 9.56
CA VAL A 105 -0.58 -5.53 8.16
C VAL A 105 -1.92 -4.94 7.73
N ASP A 106 -3.02 -5.61 8.07
CA ASP A 106 -4.37 -5.12 7.79
C ASP A 106 -5.05 -4.63 9.08
N PRO A 107 -5.08 -3.30 9.35
CA PRO A 107 -5.75 -2.76 10.53
C PRO A 107 -7.28 -2.85 10.48
N THR A 108 -7.85 -3.17 9.31
CA THR A 108 -9.30 -3.29 9.10
C THR A 108 -9.84 -4.70 9.36
N ASP A 109 -8.97 -5.66 9.63
CA ASP A 109 -9.36 -7.02 10.02
C ASP A 109 -9.82 -7.07 11.48
N TYR A 110 -11.05 -6.58 11.71
CA TYR A 110 -11.70 -6.64 13.02
C TYR A 110 -11.97 -8.07 13.49
N ALA A 111 -12.09 -9.05 12.59
CA ALA A 111 -12.32 -10.43 12.97
C ALA A 111 -11.12 -11.01 13.72
N SER A 112 -9.91 -10.69 13.26
CA SER A 112 -8.67 -11.06 13.95
C SER A 112 -8.49 -10.30 15.27
N VAL A 113 -8.87 -9.03 15.33
CA VAL A 113 -8.87 -8.23 16.57
C VAL A 113 -9.79 -8.86 17.62
N ASP A 114 -11.02 -9.19 17.23
CA ASP A 114 -11.99 -9.82 18.12
C ASP A 114 -11.55 -11.22 18.55
N HIS A 115 -10.92 -11.99 17.65
CA HIS A 115 -10.35 -13.28 17.96
C HIS A 115 -9.26 -13.16 19.03
N LEU A 116 -8.31 -12.25 18.84
CA LEU A 116 -7.24 -11.99 19.82
C LEU A 116 -7.81 -11.54 21.16
N GLY A 117 -8.81 -10.65 21.16
CA GLY A 117 -9.47 -10.23 22.38
C GLY A 117 -10.11 -11.39 23.15
N ARG A 118 -10.77 -12.32 22.44
CA ARG A 118 -11.37 -13.52 23.07
C ARG A 118 -10.34 -14.50 23.61
N VAL A 119 -9.30 -14.80 22.84
CA VAL A 119 -8.29 -15.80 23.23
C VAL A 119 -7.40 -15.26 24.35
N THR A 120 -7.02 -13.99 24.29
CA THR A 120 -6.14 -13.39 25.29
C THR A 120 -6.89 -12.89 26.52
N GLY A 121 -8.17 -12.53 26.38
CA GLY A 121 -8.97 -11.88 27.42
C GLY A 121 -8.59 -10.42 27.65
N LEU A 122 -8.03 -9.76 26.64
CA LEU A 122 -7.46 -8.41 26.73
C LEU A 122 -8.06 -7.49 25.67
N GLU A 123 -8.03 -6.20 25.96
CA GLU A 123 -8.31 -5.15 24.98
C GLU A 123 -7.15 -5.02 24.00
N ILE A 124 -7.45 -4.95 22.70
CA ILE A 124 -6.44 -4.94 21.64
C ILE A 124 -6.18 -3.51 21.17
N THR A 125 -4.95 -3.05 21.32
CA THR A 125 -4.46 -1.81 20.71
C THR A 125 -3.65 -2.12 19.46
N ARG A 126 -3.95 -1.46 18.35
CA ARG A 126 -3.40 -1.79 17.03
C ARG A 126 -2.36 -0.77 16.59
N GLU A 127 -1.27 -1.27 16.03
CA GLU A 127 -0.27 -0.49 15.30
C GLU A 127 -0.19 -1.01 13.87
N VAL A 128 -0.06 -0.12 12.89
CA VAL A 128 0.08 -0.50 11.48
C VAL A 128 1.55 -0.83 11.20
N ALA A 129 1.78 -2.01 10.66
CA ALA A 129 3.10 -2.52 10.34
C ALA A 129 3.13 -3.06 8.91
N SER A 130 4.32 -3.04 8.34
CA SER A 130 4.58 -3.60 7.03
C SER A 130 4.67 -5.14 7.09
N PRO A 131 4.39 -5.87 6.00
CA PRO A 131 4.53 -7.33 5.97
C PRO A 131 5.95 -7.78 6.32
N SER A 132 6.98 -7.06 5.86
CA SER A 132 8.38 -7.31 6.22
C SER A 132 8.64 -7.13 7.71
N GLU A 133 8.10 -6.07 8.32
CA GLU A 133 8.27 -5.83 9.77
C GLU A 133 7.57 -6.89 10.62
N VAL A 134 6.33 -7.25 10.25
CA VAL A 134 5.59 -8.31 10.94
C VAL A 134 6.34 -9.64 10.82
N ALA A 135 6.85 -9.98 9.64
CA ALA A 135 7.64 -11.20 9.46
C ALA A 135 8.86 -11.22 10.40
N VAL A 136 9.64 -10.14 10.46
CA VAL A 136 10.81 -10.03 11.36
C VAL A 136 10.40 -10.17 12.83
N LEU A 137 9.28 -9.57 13.25
CA LEU A 137 8.78 -9.69 14.61
C LEU A 137 8.35 -11.12 14.95
N LEU A 138 7.64 -11.80 14.06
CA LEU A 138 7.19 -13.17 14.26
C LEU A 138 8.38 -14.15 14.32
N GLU A 139 9.36 -13.97 13.44
CA GLU A 139 10.60 -14.74 13.44
C GLU A 139 11.39 -14.62 14.74
N HIS A 140 11.52 -13.41 15.27
CA HIS A 140 12.17 -13.23 16.56
C HIS A 140 11.39 -13.88 17.70
N GLN A 141 10.07 -13.72 17.73
CA GLN A 141 9.25 -14.13 18.86
C GLN A 141 9.01 -15.64 18.93
N PHE A 142 8.78 -16.27 17.78
CA PHE A 142 8.41 -17.68 17.70
C PHE A 142 9.57 -18.59 17.31
N HIS A 143 10.54 -18.06 16.54
CA HIS A 143 11.66 -18.84 16.00
C HIS A 143 13.02 -18.45 16.61
N GLY A 144 13.05 -17.47 17.51
CA GLY A 144 14.25 -17.09 18.28
C GLY A 144 15.34 -16.40 17.45
N ARG A 145 15.02 -15.87 16.26
CA ARG A 145 15.95 -15.04 15.47
C ARG A 145 16.26 -13.74 16.20
N GLU A 146 17.48 -13.22 16.12
CA GLU A 146 17.79 -11.90 16.66
C GLU A 146 17.04 -10.80 15.90
N LEU A 147 16.45 -9.83 16.62
CA LEU A 147 15.86 -8.63 16.01
C LEU A 147 16.98 -7.75 15.46
N ASN A 148 17.25 -7.86 14.16
CA ASN A 148 18.10 -6.90 13.49
C ASN A 148 17.32 -5.59 13.32
N ARG A 149 17.55 -4.63 14.22
CA ARG A 149 16.92 -3.29 14.19
C ARG A 149 17.53 -2.35 13.14
N THR A 150 18.40 -2.86 12.27
CA THR A 150 19.03 -2.11 11.19
C THR A 150 18.15 -2.22 9.94
N PRO A 151 17.65 -1.12 9.37
CA PRO A 151 16.93 -1.19 8.10
C PRO A 151 17.88 -1.71 7.02
N ALA A 152 17.32 -2.48 6.08
CA ALA A 152 17.99 -2.64 4.79
C ALA A 152 18.28 -1.22 4.24
N PRO A 153 19.48 -0.96 3.71
CA PRO A 153 19.79 0.34 3.14
C PRO A 153 18.70 0.70 2.12
N TRP A 154 18.07 1.85 2.34
CA TRP A 154 17.11 2.44 1.43
C TRP A 154 17.71 2.43 0.02
N ASN A 155 17.09 1.72 -0.92
CA ASN A 155 17.53 1.80 -2.30
C ASN A 155 17.10 3.16 -2.86
N ARG A 156 18.03 4.12 -2.81
CA ARG A 156 17.92 5.50 -3.30
C ARG A 156 17.58 5.58 -4.81
N GLU A 157 17.49 4.44 -5.50
CA GLU A 157 17.10 4.34 -6.91
C GLU A 157 15.61 4.60 -7.18
N ALA A 158 14.74 4.55 -6.16
CA ALA A 158 13.32 4.90 -6.32
C ALA A 158 13.07 6.43 -6.45
N GLU A 159 14.05 7.27 -6.11
CA GLU A 159 13.99 8.73 -6.27
C GLU A 159 14.32 9.20 -7.70
N ARG A 160 14.46 8.28 -8.67
CA ARG A 160 14.86 8.61 -10.05
C ARG A 160 13.69 8.70 -11.04
N HIS A 161 12.47 8.91 -10.55
CA HIS A 161 11.25 9.02 -11.37
C HIS A 161 10.42 10.27 -11.02
N GLU A 162 11.07 11.42 -11.05
CA GLU A 162 10.52 12.75 -11.37
C GLU A 162 11.59 13.32 -12.32
N ASP A 163 11.41 13.41 -13.64
CA ASP A 163 10.51 14.31 -14.36
C ASP A 163 10.21 13.76 -15.77
N ALA A 164 8.94 13.53 -16.10
CA ALA A 164 8.45 13.49 -17.49
C ALA A 164 6.92 13.58 -17.50
N ASP A 165 6.36 14.64 -16.93
CA ASP A 165 5.00 15.08 -17.25
C ASP A 165 4.93 16.61 -17.08
N ASP A 166 5.68 17.32 -17.92
CA ASP A 166 5.44 18.75 -18.16
C ASP A 166 4.44 18.91 -19.31
N LEU A 167 3.19 19.08 -18.89
CA LEU A 167 2.24 20.10 -19.34
C LEU A 167 2.06 20.29 -20.85
N VAL A 168 0.95 19.71 -21.35
CA VAL A 168 0.22 20.28 -22.49
C VAL A 168 -0.46 21.57 -22.01
N GLU A 169 0.09 22.73 -22.38
CA GLU A 169 -0.68 23.97 -22.44
C GLU A 169 -0.82 24.42 -23.89
N ASP A 170 -2.08 24.42 -24.33
CA ASP A 170 -2.52 24.91 -25.62
C ASP A 170 -2.50 26.45 -25.67
N GLU A 171 -2.09 26.92 -26.85
CA GLU A 171 -2.51 28.13 -27.57
C GLU A 171 -1.79 29.51 -27.41
N LYS A 172 -1.17 29.85 -28.55
CA LYS A 172 -1.22 31.12 -29.31
C LYS A 172 -0.19 32.21 -28.99
N SER A 173 0.82 32.31 -29.88
CA SER A 173 1.17 33.61 -30.47
C SER A 173 1.79 33.45 -31.86
N SER A 174 1.35 34.33 -32.76
CA SER A 174 1.66 34.44 -34.17
C SER A 174 3.15 34.54 -34.49
N GLY A 175 3.61 33.85 -35.54
CA GLY A 175 4.96 34.01 -36.06
C GLY A 175 5.18 33.24 -37.36
N SER A 176 4.63 33.77 -38.46
CA SER A 176 5.13 33.67 -39.84
C SER A 176 6.31 32.72 -40.09
N TYR A 177 6.06 31.55 -40.71
CA TYR A 177 7.03 30.90 -41.59
C TYR A 177 6.32 30.30 -42.81
N ASP A 178 6.44 31.06 -43.89
CA ASP A 178 6.23 30.64 -45.26
C ASP A 178 7.20 29.51 -45.65
N SER A 179 6.80 28.74 -46.66
CA SER A 179 7.63 27.84 -47.48
C SER A 179 7.90 26.41 -46.97
N TRP A 180 6.92 25.52 -47.20
CA TRP A 180 7.22 24.18 -47.71
C TRP A 180 6.56 23.99 -49.08
N ASN A 181 7.43 23.99 -50.09
CA ASN A 181 7.15 23.75 -51.49
C ASN A 181 6.79 22.28 -51.71
N ILE A 182 5.51 21.96 -51.85
CA ILE A 182 5.03 20.64 -52.30
C ILE A 182 4.56 20.77 -53.77
N PRO A 183 5.16 20.04 -54.73
CA PRO A 183 4.81 20.12 -56.15
C PRO A 183 3.33 19.76 -56.45
N LYS A 184 2.68 20.57 -57.30
CA LYS A 184 1.24 20.52 -57.64
C LYS A 184 0.88 19.48 -58.73
N GLU A 185 1.02 18.18 -58.47
CA GLU A 185 0.64 17.17 -59.48
C GLU A 185 -0.11 15.92 -58.98
N THR A 186 -0.90 15.98 -57.91
CA THR A 186 -1.66 14.78 -57.48
C THR A 186 -3.09 14.95 -56.95
N LEU A 187 -3.76 16.10 -57.14
CA LEU A 187 -5.19 16.21 -56.81
C LEU A 187 -6.01 16.84 -57.93
N ARG A 188 -6.09 16.14 -59.05
CA ARG A 188 -7.14 16.32 -60.07
C ARG A 188 -7.62 14.95 -60.55
N ALA A 189 -8.24 14.18 -59.65
CA ALA A 189 -8.83 12.89 -60.01
C ALA A 189 -10.04 12.44 -59.15
N ALA A 190 -10.61 13.27 -58.26
CA ALA A 190 -11.66 12.81 -57.35
C ALA A 190 -12.97 13.62 -57.32
N GLU A 191 -13.15 14.63 -58.17
CA GLU A 191 -14.41 15.40 -58.19
C GLU A 191 -14.86 15.72 -59.62
N THR A 192 -15.42 14.72 -60.31
CA THR A 192 -16.47 14.85 -61.34
C THR A 192 -17.00 13.45 -61.67
N ALA A 193 -17.67 12.82 -60.71
CA ALA A 193 -18.54 11.67 -60.95
C ALA A 193 -19.82 11.82 -60.12
N ALA A 194 -20.49 12.95 -60.31
CA ALA A 194 -21.85 13.20 -59.82
C ALA A 194 -22.48 14.34 -60.64
N ALA A 195 -22.70 14.12 -61.95
CA ALA A 195 -23.75 14.76 -62.76
C ALA A 195 -23.61 14.35 -64.25
N LEU A 196 -24.32 13.28 -64.62
CA LEU A 196 -24.93 12.90 -65.91
C LEU A 196 -24.82 11.39 -66.15
#